data_AF-A0A961AEI1-F1
#
_entry.id   AF-A0A961AEI1-F1
#
_cell.length_a   1.000
_cell.length_b   1.000
_cell.length_c   1.000
_cell.angle_alpha   90.00
_cell.angle_beta   90.00
_cell.angle_gamma   90.00
#
_symmetry.space_group_name_H-M   'P 1'
#
loop_
_entity.id
_entity.type
_entity.pdbx_description
1 polymer ?
#
loop_
_entity_poly.entity_id
_entity_poly.type
_entity_poly.pdbx_seq_one_letter_code
_entity_poly.pdbx_strand_id
1 'polypeptide(L)'
;MKARDPEEHHRAATQLELFFDLVSVIAIASITETLHHGISEGHGLGMLVNFIALFAVIWWAWMNFTWFASAFDNGDPLYILLTLVVMSGALVFAGGVSSIAESMTFSFALAGWIIMRLGMITLWLRAAYSNPDFRPTALRYAAG
;
A
#
# COMPACT_ATOMS: atom_id res chain seq x y z
N MET A 1 3.64 12.80 -15.92
CA MET A 1 4.34 11.58 -15.49
C MET A 1 4.92 10.89 -16.69
N LYS A 2 6.21 10.56 -16.68
CA LYS A 2 6.88 9.86 -17.77
C LYS A 2 6.83 8.35 -17.47
N ALA A 3 6.48 7.54 -18.46
CA ALA A 3 6.63 6.09 -18.38
C ALA A 3 8.11 5.71 -18.32
N ARG A 4 8.44 4.68 -17.54
CA ARG A 4 9.80 4.13 -17.44
C ARG A 4 10.11 3.23 -18.62
N ASP A 5 11.39 3.12 -18.96
CA ASP A 5 11.89 2.21 -19.98
C ASP A 5 11.98 0.78 -19.40
N PRO A 6 11.27 -0.22 -19.97
CA PRO A 6 11.36 -1.61 -19.51
C PRO A 6 12.74 -2.25 -19.69
N GLU A 7 13.56 -1.74 -20.63
CA GLU A 7 14.86 -2.32 -21.00
C GLU A 7 16.04 -1.70 -20.23
N GLU A 8 15.78 -0.89 -19.20
CA GLU A 8 16.82 -0.26 -18.38
C GLU A 8 17.56 -1.30 -17.52
N HIS A 9 18.69 -1.80 -18.03
CA HIS A 9 19.56 -2.73 -17.29
C HIS A 9 20.25 -2.01 -16.10
N HIS A 10 20.18 -2.60 -14.91
CA HIS A 10 20.76 -2.10 -13.63
C HIS A 10 20.05 -0.92 -12.95
N ARG A 11 18.72 -0.87 -13.03
CA ARG A 11 17.93 0.06 -12.21
C ARG A 11 18.14 -0.18 -10.70
N ALA A 12 18.56 0.86 -9.98
CA ALA A 12 18.56 0.89 -8.52
C ALA A 12 17.21 1.38 -7.97
N ALA A 13 16.81 0.87 -6.80
CA ALA A 13 15.66 1.39 -6.07
C ALA A 13 15.94 2.83 -5.60
N THR A 14 14.94 3.70 -5.69
CA THR A 14 15.07 5.06 -5.17
C THR A 14 14.97 5.08 -3.65
N GLN A 15 15.49 6.12 -3.00
CA GLN A 15 15.35 6.28 -1.54
C GLN A 15 13.88 6.32 -1.10
N LEU A 16 13.00 6.87 -1.93
CA LEU A 16 11.56 6.92 -1.65
C LEU A 16 10.93 5.52 -1.74
N GLU A 17 11.33 4.70 -2.71
CA GLU A 17 10.89 3.31 -2.84
C GLU A 17 11.34 2.47 -1.63
N LEU A 18 12.61 2.60 -1.23
CA LEU A 18 13.13 1.91 -0.04
C LEU A 18 12.39 2.34 1.24
N PHE A 19 12.07 3.63 1.37
CA PHE A 19 11.29 4.12 2.49
C PHE A 19 9.85 3.57 2.47
N PHE A 20 9.24 3.46 1.28
CA PHE A 20 7.91 2.86 1.12
C PHE A 20 7.90 1.40 1.55
N ASP A 21 8.90 0.63 1.12
CA ASP A 21 9.06 -0.77 1.49
C ASP A 21 9.24 -0.92 3.00
N LEU A 22 10.04 -0.06 3.63
CA LEU A 22 10.21 -0.05 5.08
C LEU A 22 8.89 0.21 5.82
N VAL A 23 8.12 1.22 5.43
CA VAL A 23 6.81 1.53 6.03
C VAL A 23 5.85 0.35 5.87
N SER A 24 5.83 -0.27 4.69
CA SER A 24 4.97 -1.42 4.40
C SER A 24 5.33 -2.62 5.28
N VAL A 25 6.62 -2.91 5.46
CA VAL A 25 7.09 -3.97 6.36
C VAL A 25 6.72 -3.68 7.81
N ILE A 26 6.84 -2.43 8.26
CA ILE A 26 6.42 -2.04 9.62
C ILE A 26 4.91 -2.27 9.81
N ALA A 27 4.08 -1.90 8.82
CA ALA A 27 2.64 -2.14 8.90
C ALA A 27 2.31 -3.64 8.97
N ILE A 28 3.00 -4.48 8.17
CA ILE A 28 2.86 -5.94 8.21
C ILE A 28 3.31 -6.51 9.58
N ALA A 29 4.38 -5.97 10.15
CA ALA A 29 4.86 -6.39 11.46
C ALA A 29 3.80 -6.13 12.55
N SER A 30 3.14 -4.97 12.52
CA SER A 30 2.03 -4.66 13.44
C SER A 30 0.87 -5.65 13.31
N ILE A 31 0.51 -6.04 12.08
CA ILE A 31 -0.53 -7.08 11.86
C ILE A 31 -0.09 -8.43 12.44
N THR A 32 1.19 -8.77 12.28
CA THR A 32 1.77 -10.05 12.76
C THR A 32 1.73 -10.17 14.28
N GLU A 33 1.87 -9.06 15.01
CA GLU A 33 1.80 -9.04 16.48
C GLU A 33 0.45 -9.56 17.00
N THR A 34 -0.65 -9.27 16.31
CA THR A 34 -1.98 -9.79 16.70
C THR A 34 -2.09 -11.30 16.57
N LEU A 35 -1.44 -11.88 15.55
CA LEU A 35 -1.41 -13.33 15.36
C LEU A 35 -0.59 -13.99 16.48
N HIS A 36 0.53 -13.38 16.87
CA HIS A 36 1.34 -13.87 17.99
C HIS A 36 0.53 -13.95 19.29
N HIS A 37 -0.23 -12.90 19.62
CA HIS A 37 -1.12 -12.90 20.79
C HIS A 37 -2.18 -14.01 20.69
N GLY A 38 -2.86 -14.14 19.55
CA GLY A 38 -3.87 -15.17 19.34
C GLY A 38 -3.34 -16.60 19.49
N ILE A 39 -2.11 -16.85 19.04
CA ILE A 39 -1.44 -18.15 19.22
C ILE A 39 -1.13 -18.39 20.69
N SER A 40 -0.61 -17.38 21.41
CA SER A 40 -0.25 -17.51 22.82
C SER A 40 -1.45 -17.79 23.75
N GLU A 41 -2.65 -17.35 23.35
CA GLU A 41 -3.89 -17.54 24.11
C GLU A 41 -4.67 -18.81 23.73
N GLY A 42 -4.17 -19.62 22.78
CA GLY A 42 -4.81 -20.87 22.36
C GLY A 42 -5.92 -20.73 21.29
N HIS A 43 -6.11 -19.53 20.71
CA HIS A 43 -7.14 -19.23 19.70
C HIS A 43 -6.54 -18.92 18.31
N GLY A 44 -5.32 -19.39 18.04
CA GLY A 44 -4.53 -19.01 16.86
C GLY A 44 -5.21 -19.25 15.50
N LEU A 45 -6.05 -20.29 15.37
CA LEU A 45 -6.79 -20.57 14.13
C LEU A 45 -7.81 -19.48 13.79
N GLY A 46 -8.48 -18.89 14.79
CA GLY A 46 -9.42 -17.79 14.59
C GLY A 46 -8.70 -16.49 14.20
N MET A 47 -7.56 -16.21 14.84
CA MET A 47 -6.76 -15.02 14.54
C MET A 47 -6.00 -15.12 13.22
N LEU A 48 -5.74 -16.33 12.72
CA LEU A 48 -5.12 -16.53 11.40
C LEU A 48 -5.97 -15.94 10.27
N VAL A 49 -7.30 -16.06 10.33
CA VAL A 49 -8.20 -15.51 9.31
C VAL A 49 -8.13 -13.98 9.32
N ASN A 50 -8.15 -13.36 10.50
CA ASN A 50 -8.02 -11.91 10.65
C ASN A 50 -6.66 -11.42 10.16
N PHE A 51 -5.59 -12.13 10.53
CA PHE A 51 -4.24 -11.84 10.04
C PHE A 51 -4.17 -11.88 8.51
N ILE A 52 -4.64 -12.96 7.88
CA ILE A 52 -4.62 -13.10 6.42
C ILE A 52 -5.42 -11.99 5.75
N ALA A 53 -6.60 -11.65 6.30
CA ALA A 53 -7.44 -10.58 5.76
C ALA A 53 -6.73 -9.22 5.83
N LEU A 54 -6.18 -8.84 6.98
CA LEU A 54 -5.48 -7.56 7.16
C LEU A 54 -4.18 -7.51 6.34
N PHE A 55 -3.43 -8.62 6.32
CA PHE A 55 -2.25 -8.77 5.50
C PHE A 55 -2.58 -8.57 4.02
N ALA A 56 -3.65 -9.20 3.52
CA ALA A 56 -4.06 -9.07 2.12
C ALA A 56 -4.38 -7.61 1.74
N VAL A 57 -4.95 -6.82 2.65
CA VAL A 57 -5.22 -5.40 2.41
C VAL A 57 -3.93 -4.61 2.21
N ILE A 58 -2.97 -4.73 3.13
CA ILE A 58 -1.68 -4.03 3.01
C ILE A 58 -0.87 -4.57 1.83
N TRP A 59 -0.83 -5.88 1.66
CA TRP A 59 -0.12 -6.53 0.56
C TRP A 59 -0.65 -6.06 -0.80
N TRP A 60 -1.97 -5.95 -0.96
CA TRP A 60 -2.56 -5.45 -2.20
C TRP A 60 -2.21 -3.99 -2.47
N ALA A 61 -2.23 -3.14 -1.43
CA ALA A 61 -1.80 -1.75 -1.55
C ALA A 61 -0.32 -1.63 -1.92
N TRP A 62 0.54 -2.44 -1.29
CA TRP A 62 1.96 -2.52 -1.59
C TRP A 62 2.20 -2.97 -3.04
N MET A 63 1.56 -4.06 -3.49
CA MET A 63 1.67 -4.53 -4.87
C MET A 63 1.22 -3.47 -5.89
N ASN A 64 0.13 -2.76 -5.60
CA ASN A 64 -0.37 -1.71 -6.48
C ASN A 64 0.65 -0.57 -6.64
N PHE A 65 1.30 -0.17 -5.54
CA PHE A 65 2.37 0.81 -5.59
C PHE A 65 3.61 0.28 -6.31
N THR A 66 4.05 -0.94 -6.02
CA THR A 66 5.21 -1.56 -6.68
C THR A 66 5.01 -1.58 -8.19
N TRP A 67 3.86 -2.05 -8.68
CA TRP A 67 3.55 -2.02 -10.11
C TRP A 67 3.52 -0.61 -10.68
N PHE A 68 2.96 0.35 -9.94
CA PHE A 68 2.97 1.74 -10.36
C PHE A 68 4.40 2.29 -10.49
N ALA A 69 5.24 2.13 -9.46
CA ALA A 69 6.62 2.62 -9.43
C ALA A 69 7.54 1.91 -10.43
N SER A 70 7.23 0.67 -10.81
CA SER A 70 7.88 -0.03 -11.92
C SER A 70 7.58 0.61 -13.26
N ALA A 71 6.34 1.06 -13.49
CA ALA A 71 5.91 1.60 -14.78
C ALA A 71 6.07 3.13 -14.90
N PHE A 72 5.90 3.85 -13.79
CA PHE A 72 5.83 5.31 -13.75
C PHE A 72 6.60 5.81 -12.53
N ASP A 73 7.70 6.51 -12.78
CA ASP A 73 8.40 7.29 -11.77
C ASP A 73 9.00 8.50 -12.47
N ASN A 74 8.75 9.67 -11.89
CA ASN A 74 9.29 10.91 -12.40
C ASN A 74 9.89 11.78 -11.31
N GLY A 75 10.00 11.27 -10.08
CA GLY A 75 10.63 11.96 -8.94
C GLY A 75 10.05 13.33 -8.62
N ASP A 76 8.86 13.69 -9.12
CA ASP A 76 8.35 15.04 -8.97
C ASP A 76 7.69 15.28 -7.61
N PRO A 77 7.53 16.54 -7.18
CA PRO A 77 7.02 16.85 -5.84
C PRO A 77 5.64 16.26 -5.55
N LEU A 78 4.77 16.15 -6.57
CA LEU A 78 3.42 15.62 -6.40
C LEU A 78 3.45 14.09 -6.25
N TYR A 79 4.33 13.40 -6.98
CA TYR A 79 4.58 11.98 -6.78
C TYR A 79 5.09 11.71 -5.37
N ILE A 80 6.10 12.46 -4.90
CA ILE A 80 6.62 12.34 -3.54
C ILE A 80 5.49 12.54 -2.51
N LEU A 81 4.72 13.63 -2.65
CA LEU A 81 3.61 13.93 -1.75
C LEU A 81 2.56 12.81 -1.71
N LEU A 82 2.13 12.31 -2.88
CA LEU A 82 1.13 11.24 -2.96
C LEU A 82 1.67 9.93 -2.39
N THR A 83 2.93 9.60 -2.61
CA THR A 83 3.58 8.43 -1.98
C THR A 83 3.61 8.57 -0.46
N LEU A 84 3.91 9.75 0.08
CA LEU A 84 3.83 10.02 1.52
C LEU A 84 2.38 9.89 2.05
N VAL A 85 1.37 10.26 1.26
CA VAL A 85 -0.04 10.04 1.60
C VAL A 85 -0.35 8.54 1.67
N VAL A 86 0.13 7.73 0.72
CA VAL A 86 -0.06 6.28 0.77
C VAL A 86 0.63 5.69 2.01
N MET A 87 1.87 6.09 2.31
CA MET A 87 2.58 5.66 3.51
C MET A 87 1.85 6.04 4.80
N SER A 88 1.29 7.26 4.88
CA SER A 88 0.51 7.67 6.06
C SER A 88 -0.75 6.85 6.23
N GLY A 89 -1.42 6.49 5.12
CA GLY A 89 -2.54 5.55 5.14
C GLY A 89 -2.16 4.16 5.66
N ALA A 90 -0.99 3.65 5.28
CA ALA A 90 -0.47 2.37 5.80
C ALA A 90 -0.18 2.44 7.31
N LEU A 91 0.36 3.56 7.81
CA LEU A 91 0.61 3.77 9.25
C LEU A 91 -0.70 3.92 10.05
N VAL A 92 -1.69 4.64 9.51
CA VAL A 92 -3.03 4.74 10.11
C VAL A 92 -3.69 3.37 10.18
N PHE A 93 -3.55 2.56 9.12
CA PHE A 93 -4.03 1.18 9.12
C PHE A 93 -3.35 0.36 10.22
N ALA A 94 -2.01 0.42 10.30
CA ALA A 94 -1.22 -0.29 11.29
C ALA A 94 -1.59 0.09 12.73
N GLY A 95 -1.81 1.39 13.00
CA GLY A 95 -2.26 1.86 14.32
C GLY A 95 -3.66 1.38 14.70
N GLY A 96 -4.50 0.99 13.73
CA GLY A 96 -5.83 0.44 13.96
C GLY A 96 -5.87 -1.05 14.30
N VAL A 97 -4.74 -1.75 14.18
CA VAL A 97 -4.68 -3.21 14.30
C VAL A 97 -5.07 -3.69 15.70
N SER A 98 -4.62 -3.01 16.76
CA SER A 98 -5.00 -3.34 18.14
C SER A 98 -6.49 -3.17 18.40
N SER A 99 -7.09 -2.11 17.85
CA SER A 99 -8.54 -1.83 17.98
C SER A 99 -9.40 -2.93 17.35
N ILE A 100 -8.92 -3.55 16.26
CA ILE A 100 -9.59 -4.68 15.61
C ILE A 100 -9.52 -5.92 16.50
N ALA A 101 -8.36 -6.19 17.09
CA ALA A 101 -8.17 -7.35 17.96
C ALA A 101 -9.02 -7.26 19.24
N GLU A 102 -9.10 -6.08 19.87
CA GLU A 102 -9.80 -5.90 21.14
C GLU A 102 -11.32 -5.73 21.00
N SER A 103 -11.76 -4.99 19.98
CA SER A 103 -13.14 -4.50 19.89
C SER A 103 -13.81 -4.71 18.53
N MET A 104 -13.14 -5.38 17.58
CA MET A 104 -13.60 -5.51 16.20
C MET A 104 -13.92 -4.14 15.55
N THR A 105 -13.23 -3.08 15.99
CA THR A 105 -13.43 -1.73 15.44
C THR A 105 -12.52 -1.52 14.25
N PHE A 106 -13.10 -1.51 13.05
CA PHE A 106 -12.35 -1.39 11.79
C PHE A 106 -12.13 0.06 11.32
N SER A 107 -12.58 1.08 12.06
CA SER A 107 -12.58 2.48 11.60
C SER A 107 -11.22 2.99 11.17
N PHE A 108 -10.15 2.68 11.92
CA PHE A 108 -8.78 3.09 11.57
C PHE A 108 -8.23 2.32 10.37
N ALA A 109 -8.46 1.01 10.30
CA ALA A 109 -8.07 0.22 9.12
C ALA A 109 -8.79 0.69 7.86
N LEU A 110 -10.10 0.97 7.95
CA LEU A 110 -10.88 1.50 6.84
C LEU A 110 -10.37 2.89 6.43
N ALA A 111 -10.12 3.78 7.39
CA ALA A 111 -9.57 5.11 7.10
C ALA A 111 -8.19 5.02 6.43
N GLY A 112 -7.29 4.20 6.96
CA GLY A 112 -5.97 3.97 6.37
C GLY A 112 -6.05 3.42 4.96
N TRP A 113 -6.95 2.44 4.73
CA TRP A 113 -7.20 1.90 3.39
C TRP A 113 -7.75 2.96 2.42
N ILE A 114 -8.70 3.78 2.85
CA ILE A 114 -9.24 4.88 2.03
C ILE A 114 -8.11 5.86 1.65
N ILE A 115 -7.27 6.25 2.60
CA ILE A 115 -6.15 7.17 2.36
C ILE A 115 -5.19 6.58 1.32
N MET A 116 -4.76 5.32 1.49
CA MET A 116 -3.93 4.62 0.52
C MET A 116 -4.58 4.58 -0.86
N ARG A 117 -5.87 4.26 -0.90
CA ARG A 117 -6.62 4.13 -2.15
C ARG A 117 -6.75 5.46 -2.88
N LEU A 118 -7.04 6.56 -2.19
CA LEU A 118 -7.11 7.89 -2.77
C LEU A 118 -5.76 8.34 -3.34
N GLY A 119 -4.67 8.08 -2.62
CA GLY A 119 -3.31 8.33 -3.11
C GLY A 119 -3.03 7.59 -4.41
N MET A 120 -3.28 6.28 -4.43
CA MET A 120 -3.06 5.44 -5.62
C MET A 120 -3.97 5.79 -6.80
N ILE A 121 -5.26 6.06 -6.58
CA ILE A 121 -6.18 6.49 -7.64
C ILE A 121 -5.67 7.79 -8.28
N THR A 122 -5.22 8.75 -7.46
CA THR A 122 -4.69 10.02 -7.96
C THR A 122 -3.44 9.81 -8.81
N LEU A 123 -2.52 8.92 -8.38
CA LEU A 123 -1.34 8.53 -9.16
C LEU A 123 -1.72 7.90 -10.51
N TRP A 124 -2.66 6.94 -10.52
CA TRP A 124 -3.10 6.26 -11.74
C TRP A 124 -3.83 7.19 -12.71
N LEU A 125 -4.73 8.06 -12.23
CA LEU A 125 -5.40 9.06 -13.06
C LEU A 125 -4.40 10.05 -13.68
N ARG A 126 -3.37 10.42 -12.92
CA ARG A 126 -2.32 11.30 -13.42
C ARG A 126 -1.45 10.62 -14.48
N ALA A 127 -1.14 9.34 -14.30
CA ALA A 127 -0.47 8.54 -15.32
C ALA A 127 -1.32 8.41 -16.60
N ALA A 128 -2.63 8.19 -16.45
CA ALA A 128 -3.60 8.11 -17.54
C ALA A 128 -3.71 9.42 -18.34
N TYR A 129 -3.65 10.56 -17.66
CA TYR A 129 -3.65 11.88 -18.29
C TYR A 129 -2.33 12.15 -19.04
N SER A 130 -1.20 11.75 -18.45
CA SER A 130 0.13 12.07 -19.00
C SER A 130 0.61 11.14 -20.11
N ASN A 131 0.09 9.90 -20.17
CA ASN A 131 0.55 8.87 -21.10
C ASN A 131 -0.65 8.28 -21.86
N PRO A 132 -1.02 8.83 -23.03
CA PRO A 132 -2.17 8.36 -23.81
C PRO A 132 -2.11 6.86 -24.16
N ASP A 133 -0.91 6.35 -24.45
CA ASP A 133 -0.70 4.94 -24.85
C ASP A 133 -1.02 3.94 -23.73
N PHE A 134 -0.83 4.35 -22.46
CA PHE A 134 -1.10 3.50 -21.29
C PHE A 134 -2.41 3.85 -20.58
N ARG A 135 -3.19 4.80 -21.13
CA ARG A 135 -4.42 5.32 -20.51
C ARG A 135 -5.46 4.25 -20.18
N PRO A 136 -5.78 3.27 -21.05
CA PRO A 136 -6.76 2.24 -20.72
C PRO A 136 -6.35 1.41 -19.50
N THR A 137 -5.08 1.02 -19.42
CA THR A 137 -4.52 0.25 -18.30
C THR A 137 -4.53 1.06 -17.01
N ALA A 138 -4.08 2.32 -17.07
CA ALA A 138 -4.05 3.20 -15.92
C ALA A 138 -5.46 3.48 -15.35
N LEU A 139 -6.48 3.65 -16.21
CA LEU A 139 -7.86 3.82 -15.76
C LEU A 139 -8.44 2.55 -15.11
N ARG A 140 -8.07 1.35 -15.59
CA ARG A 140 -8.48 0.08 -14.94
C ARG A 140 -7.92 -0.02 -13.52
N TYR A 141 -6.63 0.25 -13.33
CA TYR A 141 -6.02 0.25 -12.00
C TYR A 141 -6.60 1.34 -11.06
N ALA A 142 -6.98 2.50 -11.61
CA ALA A 142 -7.68 3.54 -10.86
C ALA A 142 -9.09 3.10 -10.43
N ALA A 143 -9.83 2.38 -11.28
CA ALA A 143 -11.15 1.86 -10.92
C ALA A 143 -11.05 0.78 -9.83
N GLY A 144 -10.06 -0.11 -9.94
CA GLY A 144 -9.86 -1.24 -9.02
C GLY A 144 -10.11 -2.56 -9.68
#